data_AF-D8F1M0-F1
#
_entry.id   AF-D8F1M0-F1
#
_cell.length_a   1.000
_cell.length_b   1.000
_cell.length_c   1.000
_cell.angle_alpha   90.00
_cell.angle_beta   90.00
_cell.angle_gamma   90.00
#
_symmetry.space_group_name_H-M   'P 1'
#
loop_
_entity.id
_entity.type
_entity.pdbx_description
1 polymer ?
#
loop_
_entity_poly.entity_id
_entity_poly.type
_entity_poly.pdbx_seq_one_letter_code
_entity_poly.pdbx_strand_id
1 'polypeptide(L)' 'MKVNCQEYRKSMALLGLKQRLKEISVDTKERKEIEKQIAILEKELEMD' A
#
# COMPACT_ATOMS: atom_id res chain seq x y z
N MET A 1 -8.01 21.38 7.98
CA MET A 1 -7.13 20.42 7.30
C MET A 1 -7.68 20.18 5.91
N LYS A 2 -6.98 20.60 4.84
CA LYS A 2 -7.31 20.15 3.48
C LYS A 2 -6.82 18.72 3.38
N VAL A 3 -7.66 17.76 3.76
CA VAL A 3 -7.37 16.35 3.51
C VAL A 3 -7.43 16.19 2.00
N ASN A 4 -6.29 15.97 1.37
CA ASN A 4 -6.27 15.67 -0.05
C ASN A 4 -6.94 14.30 -0.21
N CYS A 5 -8.18 14.27 -0.72
CA CYS A 5 -8.94 13.04 -0.90
C CYS A 5 -8.16 12.00 -1.72
N GLN A 6 -7.23 12.46 -2.55
CA GLN A 6 -6.35 11.60 -3.34
C GLN A 6 -5.28 10.92 -2.47
N GLU A 7 -4.62 11.65 -1.57
CA GLU A 7 -3.69 11.08 -0.59
C GLU A 7 -4.41 10.11 0.34
N TYR A 8 -5.59 10.51 0.86
CA TYR A 8 -6.39 9.66 1.74
C TYR A 8 -6.74 8.30 1.09
N ARG A 9 -7.14 8.30 -0.19
CA ARG A 9 -7.40 7.05 -0.94
C ARG A 9 -6.16 6.19 -1.09
N LYS A 10 -5.01 6.80 -1.38
CA LYS A 10 -3.72 6.09 -1.51
C LYS A 10 -3.28 5.50 -0.17
N SER A 11 -3.44 6.23 0.93
CA SER A 11 -3.12 5.73 2.28
C SER A 11 -4.02 4.55 2.68
N MET A 12 -5.31 4.60 2.34
CA MET A 12 -6.23 3.48 2.56
C MET A 12 -5.87 2.26 1.70
N ALA A 13 -5.51 2.48 0.43
CA ALA A 13 -5.04 1.41 -0.45
C ALA A 13 -3.78 0.74 0.11
N LEU A 14 -2.81 1.55 0.57
CA LEU A 14 -1.57 1.09 1.18
C LEU A 14 -1.81 0.27 2.45
N LEU A 15 -2.75 0.70 3.30
CA LEU A 15 -3.16 -0.05 4.49
C LEU A 15 -3.73 -1.42 4.12
N GLY A 16 -4.59 -1.49 3.11
CA GLY A 16 -5.17 -2.75 2.62
C GLY A 16 -4.12 -3.71 2.05
N LEU A 17 -3.15 -3.19 1.30
CA LEU A 17 -2.03 -3.97 0.79
C LEU A 17 -1.13 -4.51 1.91
N LYS A 18 -0.83 -3.70 2.93
CA LYS A 18 -0.09 -4.14 4.12
C LYS A 18 -0.85 -5.18 4.94
N GLN A 19 -2.19 -5.10 5.00
CA GLN A 19 -3.01 -6.13 5.64
C GLN A 19 -2.97 -7.46 4.87
N ARG A 20 -3.11 -7.41 3.54
CA ARG A 20 -2.96 -8.62 2.70
C ARG A 20 -1.62 -9.30 2.92
N LEU A 21 -0.50 -8.57 2.96
CA LEU A 21 0.82 -9.14 3.25
C LEU A 21 0.94 -9.86 4.61
N LYS A 22 0.08 -9.52 5.58
CA LYS A 22 0.04 -10.18 6.90
C LYS A 22 -0.80 -11.45 6.89
N GLU A 23 -1.62 -11.67 5.87
CA GLU A 23 -2.39 -12.90 5.73
C GLU A 23 -1.45 -14.05 5.34
N ILE A 24 -1.57 -15.17 6.06
CA ILE A 24 -0.69 -16.35 5.94
C ILE A 24 -0.79 -17.00 4.55
N SER A 25 -1.83 -16.69 3.78
CA SER A 25 -2.14 -17.29 2.48
C SER A 25 -1.55 -16.57 1.26
N VAL A 26 -0.79 -15.48 1.43
CA VAL A 26 -0.23 -14.76 0.27
C VAL A 26 0.94 -15.53 -0.33
N ASP A 27 0.79 -15.95 -1.59
CA ASP A 27 1.84 -16.63 -2.34
C ASP A 27 3.05 -15.71 -2.52
N THR A 28 4.25 -16.29 -2.61
CA THR A 28 5.51 -15.58 -2.81
C THR A 28 5.52 -14.66 -4.04
N LYS A 29 4.77 -15.00 -5.10
CA LYS A 29 4.61 -14.14 -6.27
C LYS A 29 3.70 -12.94 -5.98
N GLU A 30 2.55 -13.17 -5.35
CA GLU A 30 1.65 -12.09 -4.93
C GLU A 30 2.32 -11.16 -3.93
N ARG A 31 3.12 -11.71 -3.02
CA ARG A 31 3.90 -10.96 -2.02
C ARG A 31 4.80 -9.92 -2.68
N LYS A 32 5.59 -10.34 -3.68
CA LYS A 32 6.48 -9.44 -4.43
C LYS A 32 5.73 -8.37 -5.20
N GLU A 33 4.57 -8.71 -5.74
CA GLU A 33 3.76 -7.75 -6.49
C GLU A 33 3.12 -6.71 -5.55
N ILE A 34 2.63 -7.16 -4.39
CA ILE A 34 2.10 -6.27 -3.35
C ILE A 34 3.20 -5.36 -2.78
N GLU A 35 4.41 -5.90 -2.52
CA GLU A 35 5.56 -5.10 -2.07
C GLU A 35 5.94 -4.01 -3.08
N LYS A 36 5.95 -4.31 -4.39
CA LYS A 36 6.16 -3.29 -5.43
C LYS A 36 5.09 -2.20 -5.41
N GLN A 37 3.82 -2.58 -5.30
CA GLN A 37 2.71 -1.62 -5.25
C GLN A 37 2.78 -0.73 -4.00
N ILE A 38 3.18 -1.29 -2.86
CA ILE A 38 3.42 -0.52 -1.63
C ILE A 38 4.55 0.48 -1.86
N ALA A 39 5.70 0.07 -2.40
CA ALA A 39 6.83 0.98 -2.65
C ALA A 39 6.48 2.16 -3.57
N ILE A 40 5.64 1.92 -4.59
CA ILE A 40 5.14 2.99 -5.48
C ILE A 40 4.23 3.95 -4.69
N LEU A 41 3.30 3.42 -3.91
CA LEU A 41 2.35 4.22 -3.13
C LEU A 41 3.03 5.00 -1.98
N GLU A 42 4.06 4.46 -1.33
CA GLU A 42 4.87 5.16 -0.31
C GLU A 42 5.59 6.36 -0.93
N LYS A 43 6.21 6.15 -2.09
CA LYS A 43 6.89 7.21 -2.83
C LYS A 43 5.93 8.29 -3.33
N GLU A 44 4.73 7.91 -3.79
CA GLU A 44 3.69 8.85 -4.23
C GLU A 44 3.05 9.65 -3.09
N LEU A 45 3.11 9.13 -1.87
CA LEU A 45 2.60 9.79 -0.67
C LEU A 45 3.68 10.60 0.06
N GLU A 46 4.93 10.60 -0.44
CA GLU A 46 6.11 11.17 0.25
C GLU A 46 6.23 10.65 1.69
N MET A 47 5.78 9.41 1.91
CA MET A 47 5.85 8.70 3.18
C MET A 47 7.11 7.84 3.16
N ASP A 48 8.28 8.48 3.31
CA ASP A 48 9.52 7.78 3.69
C ASP A 48 9.48 7.45 5.20
#